data_AF-A0A4Y8JQ34-F1
#
_entry.id   AF-A0A4Y8JQ34-F1
#
_cell.length_a   1.000
_cell.length_b   1.000
_cell.length_c   1.000
_cell.angle_alpha   90.00
_cell.angle_beta   90.00
_cell.angle_gamma   90.00
#
_symmetry.space_group_name_H-M   'P 1'
#
loop_
_entity.id
_entity.type
_entity.pdbx_description
1 polymer ?
#
loop_
_entity_poly.entity_id
_entity_poly.type
_entity_poly.pdbx_seq_one_letter_code
_entity_poly.pdbx_strand_id
1 'polypeptide(L)'
;MTLNNDPVYRLLDGLASGVNAVTLIADVALMFGVFFLGRAVMKASEHQPWAVRLVLSRFVLVTALIAAVIAFLFIDRGGTTTNFMLDLGAQPAAAAYSMIQFSYCGIVLTAMAALAARQLRSSRGVERLPAASLLVGSIFGVVLSVVVITMDVAHVATKLELMAAISVAYGPMLLLTIFFLCLGFAGQPASRALQARARERQTRMLIKELGPIWAEATRVRPGISHNEHVPFHADKPETLLHRQVVEIRDAMIDARVAFEVDDQDRELVERAERHLLGAGSSDSTPVAAPAAEREGQQR
;
A
#
# COMPACT_ATOMS: atom_id res chain seq x y z
N MET A 1 -33.08 12.19 -6.60
CA MET A 1 -32.46 11.70 -7.86
C MET A 1 -32.74 10.21 -7.98
N THR A 2 -33.35 9.81 -9.08
CA THR A 2 -34.08 8.56 -9.32
C THR A 2 -33.22 7.53 -10.04
N LEU A 3 -32.31 6.88 -9.31
CA LEU A 3 -31.41 5.84 -9.86
C LEU A 3 -31.33 4.60 -8.95
N ASN A 4 -32.39 4.34 -8.18
CA ASN A 4 -32.39 3.26 -7.18
C ASN A 4 -33.60 2.32 -7.30
N ASN A 5 -33.93 1.92 -8.53
CA ASN A 5 -34.49 0.59 -8.78
C ASN A 5 -33.27 -0.25 -9.15
N ASP A 6 -32.58 -0.84 -8.17
CA ASP A 6 -31.55 -1.82 -8.48
C ASP A 6 -32.26 -3.19 -8.64
N PRO A 7 -32.57 -3.64 -9.87
CA PRO A 7 -33.24 -4.91 -10.10
C PRO A 7 -32.39 -6.08 -9.62
N VAL A 8 -31.06 -5.92 -9.59
CA VAL A 8 -30.13 -6.94 -9.09
C VAL A 8 -30.29 -7.06 -7.58
N TYR A 9 -30.31 -5.94 -6.86
CA TYR A 9 -30.56 -5.94 -5.42
C TYR A 9 -31.90 -6.59 -5.06
N ARG A 10 -33.00 -6.21 -5.74
CA ARG A 10 -34.33 -6.78 -5.46
C ARG A 10 -34.41 -8.27 -5.76
N LEU A 11 -33.76 -8.73 -6.81
CA LEU A 11 -33.69 -10.15 -7.15
C LEU A 11 -32.93 -10.94 -6.08
N LEU A 12 -31.75 -10.44 -5.70
CA LEU A 12 -30.92 -11.07 -4.67
C LEU A 12 -31.62 -11.07 -3.31
N ASP A 13 -32.29 -9.98 -2.95
CA ASP A 13 -32.99 -9.90 -1.66
C ASP A 13 -34.24 -10.79 -1.65
N GLY A 14 -34.97 -10.86 -2.77
CA GLY A 14 -36.08 -11.81 -2.93
C GLY A 14 -35.66 -13.27 -2.78
N LEU A 15 -34.46 -13.63 -3.26
CA LEU A 15 -33.86 -14.97 -3.04
C LEU A 15 -33.40 -15.17 -1.59
N ALA A 16 -32.99 -14.10 -0.92
CA ALA A 16 -32.48 -14.09 0.45
C ALA A 16 -33.54 -13.75 1.52
N SER A 17 -34.81 -14.08 1.27
CA SER A 17 -36.00 -13.92 2.14
C SER A 17 -36.77 -12.59 2.09
N GLY A 18 -36.33 -11.59 1.33
CA GLY A 18 -37.08 -10.36 1.05
C GLY A 18 -37.19 -9.37 2.21
N VAL A 19 -36.31 -9.49 3.21
CA VAL A 19 -36.28 -8.68 4.44
C VAL A 19 -35.01 -7.82 4.53
N ASN A 20 -34.45 -7.39 3.40
CA ASN A 20 -33.22 -6.60 3.32
C ASN A 20 -31.98 -7.33 3.86
N ALA A 21 -31.94 -8.67 3.75
CA ALA A 21 -30.80 -9.47 4.17
C ALA A 21 -29.54 -9.17 3.31
N VAL A 22 -29.74 -8.75 2.05
CA VAL A 22 -28.64 -8.35 1.18
C VAL A 22 -27.94 -7.08 1.67
N THR A 23 -28.65 -6.13 2.30
CA THR A 23 -28.03 -4.97 2.97
C THR A 23 -27.04 -5.43 4.04
N LEU A 24 -27.47 -6.34 4.92
CA LEU A 24 -26.62 -6.85 5.99
C LEU A 24 -25.36 -7.52 5.44
N ILE A 25 -25.49 -8.35 4.39
CA ILE A 25 -24.34 -9.01 3.76
C ILE A 25 -23.38 -7.98 3.15
N ALA A 26 -23.90 -6.97 2.46
CA ALA A 26 -23.09 -5.92 1.86
C ALA A 26 -22.33 -5.11 2.92
N ASP A 27 -23.00 -4.75 4.01
CA ASP A 27 -22.39 -3.98 5.10
C ASP A 27 -21.34 -4.80 5.86
N VAL A 28 -21.60 -6.08 6.11
CA VAL A 28 -20.61 -7.01 6.67
C VAL A 28 -19.39 -7.10 5.75
N ALA A 29 -19.60 -7.24 4.43
CA ALA A 29 -18.51 -7.26 3.45
C ALA A 29 -17.72 -5.94 3.45
N LEU A 30 -18.40 -4.79 3.60
CA LEU A 30 -17.75 -3.48 3.74
C LEU A 30 -16.88 -3.41 4.99
N MET A 31 -17.39 -3.86 6.15
CA MET A 31 -16.64 -3.89 7.41
C MET A 31 -15.39 -4.78 7.30
N PHE A 32 -15.51 -5.95 6.65
CA PHE A 32 -14.36 -6.79 6.34
C PHE A 32 -13.38 -6.11 5.39
N GLY A 33 -13.89 -5.46 4.34
CA GLY A 33 -13.08 -4.72 3.38
C GLY A 33 -12.22 -3.66 4.07
N VAL A 34 -12.85 -2.79 4.87
CA VAL A 34 -12.18 -1.74 5.65
C VAL A 34 -11.18 -2.33 6.66
N PHE A 35 -11.52 -3.46 7.31
CA PHE A 35 -10.61 -4.17 8.20
C PHE A 35 -9.33 -4.62 7.49
N PHE A 36 -9.46 -5.31 6.35
CA PHE A 36 -8.32 -5.79 5.58
C PHE A 36 -7.50 -4.63 5.04
N LEU A 37 -8.16 -3.54 4.64
CA LEU A 37 -7.53 -2.32 4.19
C LEU A 37 -6.65 -1.72 5.29
N GLY A 38 -7.19 -1.56 6.51
CA GLY A 38 -6.41 -1.12 7.66
C GLY A 38 -5.24 -2.05 7.97
N ARG A 39 -5.47 -3.37 7.92
CA ARG A 39 -4.43 -4.38 8.20
C ARG A 39 -3.30 -4.31 7.18
N ALA A 40 -3.62 -4.02 5.91
CA ALA A 40 -2.63 -3.84 4.85
C ALA A 40 -1.74 -2.61 5.13
N VAL A 41 -2.32 -1.47 5.51
CA VAL A 41 -1.54 -0.27 5.90
C VAL A 41 -0.67 -0.57 7.13
N MET A 42 -1.22 -1.24 8.14
CA MET A 42 -0.47 -1.59 9.34
C MET A 42 0.71 -2.53 9.05
N LYS A 43 0.53 -3.52 8.17
CA LYS A 43 1.59 -4.42 7.75
C LYS A 43 2.68 -3.71 6.96
N ALA A 44 2.33 -2.66 6.21
CA ALA A 44 3.29 -1.84 5.48
C ALA A 44 4.05 -0.84 6.37
N SER A 45 3.64 -0.65 7.63
CA SER A 45 4.29 0.27 8.56
C SER A 45 5.37 -0.43 9.39
N GLU A 46 6.55 0.20 9.45
CA GLU A 46 7.71 -0.27 10.24
C GLU A 46 7.44 -0.28 11.76
N HIS A 47 6.58 0.60 12.25
CA HIS A 47 6.32 0.74 13.69
C HIS A 47 4.84 0.72 14.01
N GLN A 48 4.39 -0.35 14.66
CA GLN A 48 2.99 -0.62 14.94
C GLN A 48 2.64 -0.25 16.39
N PRO A 49 2.03 0.92 16.64
CA PRO A 49 1.64 1.29 18.00
C PRO A 49 0.57 0.33 18.51
N TRP A 50 0.64 -0.01 19.80
CA TRP A 50 -0.24 -1.00 20.42
C TRP A 50 -1.74 -0.66 20.26
N ALA A 51 -2.09 0.63 20.30
CA ALA A 51 -3.45 1.11 20.14
C ALA A 51 -4.01 0.79 18.75
N VAL A 52 -3.22 1.00 17.69
CA VAL A 52 -3.60 0.64 16.31
C VAL A 52 -3.74 -0.88 16.18
N ARG A 53 -2.85 -1.65 16.81
CA ARG A 53 -2.94 -3.12 16.81
C ARG A 53 -4.21 -3.63 17.50
N LEU A 54 -4.63 -2.97 18.58
CA LEU A 54 -5.86 -3.28 19.30
C LEU A 54 -7.09 -2.96 18.46
N VAL A 55 -7.15 -1.77 17.86
CA VAL A 55 -8.24 -1.35 16.97
C VAL A 55 -8.39 -2.30 15.77
N LEU A 56 -7.27 -2.68 15.15
CA LEU A 56 -7.23 -3.61 14.02
C LEU A 56 -7.15 -5.07 14.46
N SER A 57 -7.64 -5.38 15.66
CA SER A 57 -7.75 -6.76 16.11
C SER A 57 -9.01 -7.41 15.55
N ARG A 58 -8.95 -8.73 15.35
CA ARG A 58 -10.11 -9.51 14.95
C ARG A 58 -11.24 -9.44 16.00
N PHE A 59 -10.88 -9.27 17.27
CA PHE A 59 -11.84 -9.14 18.37
C PHE A 59 -12.71 -7.90 18.22
N VAL A 60 -12.13 -6.74 17.89
CA VAL A 60 -12.90 -5.50 17.67
C VAL A 60 -13.84 -5.65 16.47
N LEU A 61 -13.36 -6.21 15.35
CA LEU A 61 -14.20 -6.49 14.18
C LEU A 61 -15.37 -7.42 14.54
N VAL A 62 -15.09 -8.56 15.18
CA VAL A 62 -16.13 -9.55 15.54
C VAL A 62 -17.14 -8.95 16.51
N THR A 63 -16.68 -8.15 17.47
CA THR A 63 -17.57 -7.46 18.41
C THR A 63 -18.48 -6.46 17.69
N ALA A 64 -17.93 -5.66 16.77
CA ALA A 64 -18.71 -4.71 15.97
C ALA A 64 -19.71 -5.43 15.05
N LEU A 65 -19.31 -6.53 14.43
CA LEU A 65 -20.19 -7.36 13.59
C LEU A 65 -21.34 -7.95 14.40
N ILE A 66 -21.07 -8.53 15.57
CA ILE A 66 -22.11 -9.06 16.46
C ILE A 66 -23.07 -7.94 16.87
N ALA A 67 -22.55 -6.78 17.28
CA ALA A 67 -23.37 -5.65 17.67
C ALA A 67 -24.25 -5.15 16.51
N ALA A 68 -23.71 -5.06 15.29
CA ALA A 68 -24.46 -4.68 14.10
C ALA A 68 -25.54 -5.73 13.75
N VAL A 69 -25.23 -7.02 13.80
CA VAL A 69 -26.20 -8.09 13.55
C VAL A 69 -27.34 -8.05 14.59
N ILE A 70 -27.00 -7.89 15.88
CA ILE A 70 -28.01 -7.76 16.93
C ILE A 70 -28.90 -6.54 16.66
N ALA A 71 -28.32 -5.36 16.39
CA ALA A 71 -29.08 -4.16 16.08
C ALA A 71 -29.99 -4.36 14.86
N PHE A 72 -29.50 -5.02 13.80
CA PHE A 72 -30.26 -5.33 12.60
C PHE A 72 -31.48 -6.22 12.87
N LEU A 73 -31.36 -7.19 13.78
CA LEU A 73 -32.46 -8.08 14.16
C LEU A 73 -33.59 -7.36 14.89
N PHE A 74 -33.30 -6.23 15.55
CA PHE A 74 -34.30 -5.38 16.21
C PHE A 74 -35.01 -4.39 15.28
N ILE A 75 -34.61 -4.30 14.01
CA ILE A 75 -35.24 -3.41 13.02
C ILE A 75 -36.56 -4.04 12.56
N ASP A 76 -37.64 -3.23 12.56
CA ASP A 76 -38.86 -3.58 11.87
C ASP A 76 -38.65 -3.33 10.36
N ARG A 77 -38.22 -4.39 9.66
CA ARG A 77 -37.65 -4.31 8.30
C ARG A 77 -38.69 -4.18 7.19
N GLY A 78 -39.96 -4.50 7.45
CA GLY A 78 -40.97 -4.55 6.40
C GLY A 78 -40.54 -5.39 5.19
N GLY A 79 -40.85 -4.91 3.98
CA GLY A 79 -40.41 -5.52 2.72
C GLY A 79 -39.09 -4.95 2.20
N THR A 80 -38.56 -5.56 1.12
CA THR A 80 -37.34 -5.11 0.44
C THR A 80 -37.42 -3.63 0.03
N THR A 81 -36.44 -2.85 0.49
CA THR A 81 -36.19 -1.47 0.08
C THR A 81 -34.78 -1.32 -0.48
N THR A 82 -34.63 -0.44 -1.47
CA THR A 82 -33.34 -0.04 -2.01
C THR A 82 -32.75 1.17 -1.28
N ASN A 83 -33.55 1.90 -0.49
CA ASN A 83 -33.13 3.09 0.26
C ASN A 83 -33.22 2.85 1.77
N PHE A 84 -32.60 1.77 2.25
CA PHE A 84 -32.74 1.25 3.63
C PHE A 84 -32.71 2.34 4.72
N MET A 85 -31.68 3.18 4.75
CA MET A 85 -31.54 4.22 5.77
C MET A 85 -32.44 5.46 5.57
N LEU A 86 -32.97 5.68 4.37
CA LEU A 86 -33.98 6.73 4.17
C LEU A 86 -35.36 6.26 4.63
N ASP A 87 -35.69 4.99 4.38
CA ASP A 87 -37.02 4.44 4.65
C ASP A 87 -37.16 3.95 6.10
N LEU A 88 -36.09 3.37 6.68
CA LEU A 88 -36.11 2.77 8.02
C LEU A 88 -35.29 3.56 9.05
N GLY A 89 -34.53 4.58 8.63
CA GLY A 89 -33.58 5.30 9.48
C GLY A 89 -34.21 6.09 10.63
N ALA A 90 -35.52 6.35 10.59
CA ALA A 90 -36.25 6.94 11.72
C ALA A 90 -36.33 5.98 12.93
N GLN A 91 -36.16 4.68 12.72
CA GLN A 91 -36.17 3.70 13.79
C GLN A 91 -34.86 3.75 14.61
N PRO A 92 -34.93 3.80 15.95
CA PRO A 92 -33.74 3.79 16.79
C PRO A 92 -32.82 2.57 16.55
N ALA A 93 -33.40 1.40 16.22
CA ALA A 93 -32.63 0.20 15.90
C ALA A 93 -31.83 0.35 14.59
N ALA A 94 -32.42 0.98 13.55
CA ALA A 94 -31.74 1.23 12.28
C ALA A 94 -30.63 2.28 12.43
N ALA A 95 -30.89 3.32 13.21
CA ALA A 95 -29.86 4.31 13.56
C ALA A 95 -28.71 3.68 14.36
N ALA A 96 -29.00 2.86 15.37
CA ALA A 96 -27.97 2.14 16.14
C ALA A 96 -27.14 1.21 15.24
N TYR A 97 -27.80 0.48 14.34
CA TYR A 97 -27.16 -0.38 13.33
C TYR A 97 -26.15 0.40 12.48
N SER A 98 -26.58 1.51 11.85
CA SER A 98 -25.73 2.36 11.03
C SER A 98 -24.60 3.00 11.85
N MET A 99 -24.91 3.53 13.03
CA MET A 99 -23.91 4.14 13.93
C MET A 99 -22.82 3.15 14.32
N ILE A 100 -23.15 1.89 14.62
CA ILE A 100 -22.14 0.86 14.95
C ILE A 100 -21.18 0.65 13.77
N GLN A 101 -21.72 0.54 12.55
CA GLN A 101 -20.90 0.33 11.35
C GLN A 101 -19.99 1.52 11.05
N PHE A 102 -20.57 2.74 10.99
CA PHE A 102 -19.80 3.93 10.67
C PHE A 102 -18.84 4.32 11.81
N SER A 103 -19.17 4.03 13.07
CA SER A 103 -18.22 4.16 14.17
C SER A 103 -17.04 3.20 13.99
N TYR A 104 -17.30 1.92 13.70
CA TYR A 104 -16.24 0.96 13.45
C TYR A 104 -15.35 1.37 12.26
N CYS A 105 -15.96 1.72 11.12
CA CYS A 105 -15.25 2.20 9.94
C CYS A 105 -14.43 3.46 10.26
N GLY A 106 -15.03 4.43 10.93
CA GLY A 106 -14.37 5.68 11.34
C GLY A 106 -13.17 5.44 12.27
N ILE A 107 -13.28 4.51 13.22
CA ILE A 107 -12.18 4.14 14.11
C ILE A 107 -11.04 3.48 13.30
N VAL A 108 -11.33 2.54 12.40
CA VAL A 108 -10.31 1.90 11.54
C VAL A 108 -9.65 2.92 10.62
N LEU A 109 -10.43 3.80 10.00
CA LEU A 109 -9.93 4.87 9.13
C LEU A 109 -9.10 5.89 9.91
N THR A 110 -9.44 6.19 11.17
CA THR A 110 -8.61 7.03 12.04
C THR A 110 -7.25 6.37 12.30
N ALA A 111 -7.24 5.06 12.58
CA ALA A 111 -6.00 4.31 12.74
C ALA A 111 -5.17 4.28 11.44
N MET A 112 -5.83 4.14 10.29
CA MET A 112 -5.18 4.24 8.97
C MET A 112 -4.59 5.63 8.74
N ALA A 113 -5.31 6.71 9.05
CA ALA A 113 -4.82 8.08 8.94
C ALA A 113 -3.58 8.29 9.82
N ALA A 114 -3.58 7.80 11.05
CA ALA A 114 -2.43 7.87 11.94
C ALA A 114 -1.20 7.15 11.36
N LEU A 115 -1.38 5.95 10.79
CA LEU A 115 -0.31 5.21 10.13
C LEU A 115 0.19 5.92 8.87
N ALA A 116 -0.72 6.39 8.02
CA ALA A 116 -0.40 7.08 6.77
C ALA A 116 0.32 8.41 7.02
N ALA A 117 -0.09 9.17 8.05
CA ALA A 117 0.61 10.39 8.45
C ALA A 117 2.05 10.12 8.90
N ARG A 118 2.29 9.02 9.62
CA ARG A 118 3.65 8.62 10.02
C ARG A 118 4.46 8.17 8.82
N GLN A 119 3.87 7.37 7.93
CA GLN A 119 4.52 6.96 6.68
C GLN A 119 4.90 8.18 5.85
N LEU A 120 4.00 9.15 5.68
CA LEU A 120 4.26 10.38 4.93
C LEU A 120 5.44 11.20 5.51
N ARG A 121 5.60 11.21 6.84
CA ARG A 121 6.72 11.87 7.52
C ARG A 121 8.06 11.15 7.31
N SER A 122 8.05 9.82 7.20
CA SER A 122 9.26 9.01 6.98
C SER A 122 9.64 8.89 5.49
N SER A 123 8.65 8.85 4.61
CA SER A 123 8.84 8.64 3.18
C SER A 123 9.58 9.80 2.50
N ARG A 124 10.51 9.46 1.61
CA ARG A 124 11.25 10.38 0.74
C ARG A 124 10.88 10.12 -0.73
N GLY A 125 10.77 11.18 -1.53
CA GLY A 125 10.52 11.08 -2.97
C GLY A 125 9.14 10.52 -3.36
N VAL A 126 9.13 9.61 -4.34
CA VAL A 126 7.93 9.11 -5.05
C VAL A 126 6.95 8.35 -4.14
N GLU A 127 7.39 7.84 -3.00
CA GLU A 127 6.55 7.11 -2.04
C GLU A 127 5.62 8.00 -1.20
N ARG A 128 5.79 9.33 -1.28
CA ARG A 128 4.90 10.28 -0.59
C ARG A 128 3.51 10.34 -1.19
N LEU A 129 3.38 10.17 -2.51
CA LEU A 129 2.09 10.31 -3.19
C LEU A 129 1.07 9.26 -2.70
N PRO A 130 1.39 7.96 -2.63
CA PRO A 130 0.46 6.98 -2.11
C PRO A 130 0.14 7.19 -0.61
N ALA A 131 1.14 7.54 0.20
CA ALA A 131 0.93 7.80 1.63
C ALA A 131 0.04 9.02 1.88
N ALA A 132 0.23 10.11 1.11
CA ALA A 132 -0.62 11.29 1.18
C ALA A 132 -2.04 10.99 0.72
N SER A 133 -2.21 10.23 -0.36
CA SER A 133 -3.53 9.80 -0.85
C SER A 133 -4.26 8.95 0.20
N LEU A 134 -3.57 8.00 0.83
CA LEU A 134 -4.15 7.20 1.93
C LEU A 134 -4.57 8.07 3.11
N LEU A 135 -3.75 9.04 3.50
CA LEU A 135 -4.05 9.97 4.58
C LEU A 135 -5.32 10.78 4.27
N VAL A 136 -5.37 11.40 3.09
CA VAL A 136 -6.50 12.23 2.65
C VAL A 136 -7.78 11.39 2.55
N GLY A 137 -7.72 10.21 1.93
CA GLY A 137 -8.88 9.31 1.84
C GLY A 137 -9.38 8.84 3.20
N SER A 138 -8.46 8.54 4.13
CA SER A 138 -8.82 8.15 5.49
C SER A 138 -9.48 9.30 6.26
N ILE A 139 -8.99 10.54 6.12
CA ILE A 139 -9.61 11.73 6.72
C ILE A 139 -11.02 11.94 6.18
N PHE A 140 -11.21 11.88 4.86
CA PHE A 140 -12.54 11.99 4.27
C PHE A 140 -13.48 10.89 4.77
N GLY A 141 -13.00 9.66 4.93
CA GLY A 141 -13.81 8.57 5.45
C GLY A 141 -14.17 8.73 6.93
N VAL A 142 -13.30 9.34 7.75
CA VAL A 142 -13.63 9.73 9.14
C VAL A 142 -14.71 10.82 9.14
N VAL A 143 -14.55 11.85 8.31
CA VAL A 143 -15.56 12.92 8.17
C VAL A 143 -16.89 12.35 7.68
N LEU A 144 -16.88 11.44 6.71
CA LEU A 144 -18.06 10.72 6.24
C LEU A 144 -18.75 9.96 7.38
N SER A 145 -17.98 9.28 8.23
CA SER A 145 -18.52 8.56 9.38
C SER A 145 -19.22 9.50 10.36
N VAL A 146 -18.63 10.67 10.63
CA VAL A 146 -19.26 11.72 11.45
C VAL A 146 -20.53 12.26 10.81
N VAL A 147 -20.51 12.51 9.50
CA VAL A 147 -21.68 12.96 8.72
C VAL A 147 -22.83 11.97 8.86
N VAL A 148 -22.59 10.68 8.65
CA VAL A 148 -23.63 9.64 8.74
C VAL A 148 -24.16 9.50 10.16
N ILE A 149 -23.30 9.43 11.17
CA ILE A 149 -23.73 9.36 12.57
C ILE A 149 -24.58 10.58 12.93
N THR A 150 -24.21 11.77 12.46
CA THR A 150 -24.98 12.99 12.71
C THR A 150 -26.34 12.94 12.00
N MET A 151 -26.40 12.42 10.77
CA MET A 151 -27.65 12.19 10.07
C MET A 151 -28.55 11.21 10.83
N ASP A 152 -28.00 10.11 11.35
CA ASP A 152 -28.75 9.10 12.11
C ASP A 152 -29.34 9.71 13.39
N VAL A 153 -28.54 10.47 14.16
CA VAL A 153 -29.03 11.21 15.34
C VAL A 153 -30.13 12.20 14.95
N ALA A 154 -29.92 12.97 13.88
CA ALA A 154 -30.88 13.97 13.42
C ALA A 154 -32.21 13.32 12.99
N HIS A 155 -32.15 12.16 12.33
CA HIS A 155 -33.33 11.43 11.86
C HIS A 155 -34.16 10.92 13.04
N VAL A 156 -33.53 10.26 14.02
CA VAL A 156 -34.21 9.77 15.23
C VAL A 156 -34.75 10.93 16.09
N ALA A 157 -34.03 12.05 16.13
CA ALA A 157 -34.48 13.25 16.82
C ALA A 157 -35.54 14.05 16.04
N THR A 158 -36.03 13.56 14.88
CA THR A 158 -36.99 14.23 13.99
C THR A 158 -36.53 15.60 13.47
N LYS A 159 -35.22 15.87 13.49
CA LYS A 159 -34.59 17.09 12.97
C LYS A 159 -34.29 16.95 11.48
N LEU A 160 -35.34 16.85 10.68
CA LEU A 160 -35.24 16.52 9.25
C LEU A 160 -34.51 17.60 8.42
N GLU A 161 -34.64 18.88 8.79
CA GLU A 161 -33.92 19.97 8.11
C GLU A 161 -32.40 19.84 8.28
N LEU A 162 -31.95 19.51 9.50
CA LEU A 162 -30.54 19.26 9.79
C LEU A 162 -30.02 18.04 9.04
N MET A 163 -30.80 16.94 9.05
CA MET A 163 -30.48 15.73 8.28
C MET A 163 -30.32 16.06 6.79
N ALA A 164 -31.27 16.80 6.20
CA ALA A 164 -31.24 17.19 4.81
C ALA A 164 -30.03 18.07 4.47
N ALA A 165 -29.74 19.08 5.30
CA ALA A 165 -28.58 19.96 5.12
C ALA A 165 -27.25 19.19 5.13
N ILE A 166 -27.10 18.23 6.04
CA ILE A 166 -25.89 17.41 6.18
C ILE A 166 -25.80 16.36 5.05
N SER A 167 -26.94 15.83 4.59
CA SER A 167 -26.97 14.78 3.55
C SER A 167 -26.29 15.18 2.24
N VAL A 168 -26.23 16.48 1.93
CA VAL A 168 -25.52 17.01 0.75
C VAL A 168 -24.04 16.64 0.76
N ALA A 169 -23.42 16.53 1.95
CA ALA A 169 -22.00 16.17 2.08
C ALA A 169 -21.73 14.68 1.86
N TYR A 170 -22.74 13.81 2.04
CA TYR A 170 -22.57 12.35 2.01
C TYR A 170 -21.98 11.85 0.70
N GLY A 171 -22.62 12.18 -0.43
CA GLY A 171 -22.21 11.72 -1.76
C GLY A 171 -20.78 12.12 -2.12
N PRO A 172 -20.42 13.42 -2.04
CA PRO A 172 -19.04 13.87 -2.29
C PRO A 172 -18.02 13.21 -1.36
N MET A 173 -18.31 13.11 -0.05
CA MET A 173 -17.38 12.51 0.92
C MET A 173 -17.15 11.02 0.65
N LEU A 174 -18.19 10.28 0.29
CA LEU A 174 -18.09 8.87 -0.11
C LEU A 174 -17.18 8.70 -1.34
N LEU A 175 -17.43 9.48 -2.39
CA LEU A 175 -16.65 9.42 -3.62
C LEU A 175 -15.18 9.79 -3.40
N LEU A 176 -14.91 10.87 -2.66
CA LEU A 176 -13.55 11.28 -2.33
C LEU A 176 -12.82 10.22 -1.48
N THR A 177 -13.50 9.65 -0.49
CA THR A 177 -12.97 8.56 0.35
C THR A 177 -12.53 7.38 -0.52
N ILE A 178 -13.42 6.87 -1.37
CA ILE A 178 -13.14 5.73 -2.26
C ILE A 178 -12.00 6.09 -3.23
N PHE A 179 -12.09 7.24 -3.90
CA PHE A 179 -11.09 7.67 -4.88
C PHE A 179 -9.68 7.73 -4.28
N PHE A 180 -9.51 8.42 -3.15
CA PHE A 180 -8.21 8.59 -2.53
C PHE A 180 -7.68 7.33 -1.86
N LEU A 181 -8.55 6.48 -1.29
CA LEU A 181 -8.13 5.18 -0.80
C LEU A 181 -7.64 4.29 -1.95
N CYS A 182 -8.41 4.17 -3.03
CA CYS A 182 -8.01 3.42 -4.21
C CYS A 182 -6.69 3.92 -4.80
N LEU A 183 -6.54 5.24 -4.95
CA LEU A 183 -5.30 5.86 -5.43
C LEU A 183 -4.11 5.58 -4.51
N GLY A 184 -4.33 5.57 -3.19
CA GLY A 184 -3.32 5.24 -2.19
C GLY A 184 -2.85 3.79 -2.25
N PHE A 185 -3.78 2.85 -2.36
CA PHE A 185 -3.45 1.42 -2.45
C PHE A 185 -2.85 1.01 -3.80
N ALA A 186 -3.35 1.57 -4.90
CA ALA A 186 -2.82 1.33 -6.24
C ALA A 186 -1.47 2.05 -6.45
N GLY A 187 -1.25 3.17 -5.75
CA GLY A 187 -0.05 3.99 -5.89
C GLY A 187 1.23 3.29 -5.44
N GLN A 188 1.18 2.45 -4.40
CA GLN A 188 2.33 1.71 -3.87
C GLN A 188 2.94 0.68 -4.86
N PRO A 189 2.16 -0.26 -5.45
CA PRO A 189 2.71 -1.17 -6.46
C PRO A 189 3.09 -0.42 -7.75
N ALA A 190 2.34 0.62 -8.13
CA ALA A 190 2.66 1.43 -9.30
C ALA A 190 4.00 2.16 -9.13
N SER A 191 4.27 2.75 -7.95
CA SER A 191 5.56 3.42 -7.69
C SER A 191 6.72 2.44 -7.72
N ARG A 192 6.57 1.25 -7.15
CA ARG A 192 7.59 0.19 -7.19
C ARG A 192 7.85 -0.29 -8.63
N ALA A 193 6.79 -0.48 -9.42
CA ALA A 193 6.93 -0.85 -10.82
C ALA A 193 7.61 0.24 -11.65
N LEU A 194 7.29 1.51 -11.40
CA LEU A 194 7.94 2.65 -12.06
C LEU A 194 9.43 2.74 -11.69
N GLN A 195 9.78 2.58 -10.42
CA GLN A 195 11.17 2.57 -9.97
C GLN A 195 11.96 1.39 -10.58
N ALA A 196 11.39 0.19 -10.59
CA ALA A 196 12.01 -0.98 -11.21
C ALA A 196 12.27 -0.75 -12.71
N ARG A 197 11.29 -0.18 -13.44
CA ARG A 197 11.45 0.17 -14.86
C ARG A 197 12.47 1.27 -15.08
N ALA A 198 12.50 2.30 -14.23
CA ALA A 198 13.47 3.38 -14.32
C ALA A 198 14.89 2.84 -14.07
N ARG A 199 15.06 2.01 -13.04
CA ARG A 199 16.32 1.33 -12.73
C ARG A 199 16.78 0.45 -13.88
N GLU A 200 15.89 -0.36 -14.46
CA GLU A 200 16.21 -1.20 -15.61
C GLU A 200 16.65 -0.38 -16.82
N ARG A 201 15.96 0.74 -17.12
CA ARG A 201 16.35 1.67 -18.19
C ARG A 201 17.73 2.26 -17.94
N GLN A 202 18.00 2.67 -16.70
CA GLN A 202 19.30 3.21 -16.32
C GLN A 202 20.41 2.16 -16.43
N THR A 203 20.16 0.92 -15.99
CA THR A 203 21.08 -0.21 -16.18
C THR A 203 21.38 -0.43 -17.66
N ARG A 204 20.36 -0.43 -18.53
CA ARG A 204 20.56 -0.61 -19.99
C ARG A 204 21.33 0.55 -20.63
N MET A 205 21.09 1.79 -20.18
CA MET A 205 21.85 2.95 -20.65
C MET A 205 23.33 2.83 -20.24
N LEU A 206 23.61 2.50 -18.97
CA LEU A 206 24.96 2.28 -18.47
C LEU A 206 25.66 1.14 -19.22
N ILE A 207 25.00 0.01 -19.47
CA ILE A 207 25.60 -1.09 -20.26
C ILE A 207 26.02 -0.61 -21.66
N LYS A 208 25.17 0.19 -22.30
CA LYS A 208 25.43 0.73 -23.63
C LYS A 208 26.60 1.73 -23.63
N GLU A 209 26.66 2.57 -22.61
CA GLU A 209 27.72 3.58 -22.44
C GLU A 209 29.07 2.95 -22.05
N LEU A 210 29.08 1.91 -21.20
CA LEU A 210 30.29 1.16 -20.83
C LEU A 210 30.80 0.24 -21.94
N GLY A 211 29.96 -0.11 -22.92
CA GLY A 211 30.28 -1.06 -23.99
C GLY A 211 31.61 -0.80 -24.72
N PRO A 212 31.91 0.44 -25.17
CA PRO A 212 33.18 0.77 -25.83
C PRO A 212 34.41 0.58 -24.93
N ILE A 213 34.35 1.06 -23.67
CA ILE A 213 35.45 0.95 -22.69
C ILE A 213 35.69 -0.51 -22.34
N TRP A 214 34.61 -1.26 -22.14
CA TRP A 214 34.67 -2.69 -21.84
C TRP A 214 35.29 -3.50 -22.99
N ALA A 215 34.97 -3.16 -24.25
CA ALA A 215 35.56 -3.79 -25.41
C ALA A 215 37.07 -3.54 -25.46
N GLU A 216 37.52 -2.31 -25.19
CA GLU A 216 38.96 -2.01 -25.15
C GLU A 216 39.66 -2.70 -23.97
N ALA A 217 39.09 -2.65 -22.77
CA ALA A 217 39.60 -3.37 -21.60
C ALA A 217 39.76 -4.88 -21.87
N THR A 218 38.78 -5.50 -22.52
CA THR A 218 38.80 -6.94 -22.86
C THR A 218 39.81 -7.26 -23.95
N ARG A 219 40.16 -6.31 -24.84
CA ARG A 219 41.22 -6.50 -25.85
C ARG A 219 42.60 -6.55 -25.22
N VAL A 220 42.88 -5.66 -24.25
CA VAL A 220 44.20 -5.61 -23.63
C VAL A 220 44.36 -6.65 -22.52
N ARG A 221 43.26 -7.01 -21.84
CA ARG A 221 43.20 -8.11 -20.89
C ARG A 221 42.01 -9.01 -21.23
N PRO A 222 42.19 -10.03 -22.10
CA PRO A 222 41.18 -11.05 -22.34
C PRO A 222 40.86 -11.68 -20.98
N GLY A 223 39.63 -11.50 -20.50
CA GLY A 223 39.24 -12.00 -19.19
C GLY A 223 39.51 -13.51 -19.07
N ILE A 224 39.93 -13.96 -17.89
CA ILE A 224 40.09 -15.38 -17.54
C ILE A 224 38.77 -16.19 -17.77
N SER A 225 37.66 -15.48 -17.97
CA SER A 225 36.32 -15.98 -18.32
C SER A 225 36.10 -16.31 -19.81
N HIS A 226 37.14 -16.37 -20.65
CA HIS A 226 37.05 -17.03 -21.97
C HIS A 226 37.03 -18.57 -21.87
N ASN A 227 36.65 -19.13 -20.72
CA ASN A 227 36.23 -20.53 -20.64
C ASN A 227 34.77 -20.64 -21.09
N GLU A 228 34.61 -21.10 -22.31
CA GLU A 228 33.39 -21.34 -23.11
C GLU A 228 32.34 -22.29 -22.48
N HIS A 229 32.43 -22.62 -21.17
CA HIS A 229 31.71 -23.74 -20.56
C HIS A 229 30.86 -23.41 -19.32
N VAL A 230 30.69 -22.14 -18.96
CA VAL A 230 29.67 -21.77 -17.96
C VAL A 230 28.48 -21.14 -18.68
N PRO A 231 27.29 -21.77 -18.67
CA PRO A 231 26.11 -21.17 -19.27
C PRO A 231 25.78 -19.90 -18.47
N PHE A 232 26.18 -18.77 -19.02
CA PHE A 232 25.94 -17.47 -18.42
C PHE A 232 24.50 -17.08 -18.73
N HIS A 233 23.66 -16.99 -17.71
CA HIS A 233 22.35 -16.37 -17.85
C HIS A 233 22.54 -14.85 -18.02
N ALA A 234 22.86 -14.45 -19.26
CA ALA A 234 22.90 -13.06 -19.74
C ALA A 234 21.52 -12.37 -19.67
N ASP A 235 20.49 -13.10 -19.25
CA ASP A 235 19.10 -12.64 -19.20
C ASP A 235 18.85 -11.51 -18.19
N LYS A 236 19.82 -11.22 -17.31
CA LYS A 236 19.72 -10.14 -16.32
C LYS A 236 20.70 -8.99 -16.63
N PRO A 237 20.19 -7.79 -17.00
CA PRO A 237 21.05 -6.66 -17.36
C PRO A 237 21.96 -6.19 -16.21
N GLU A 238 21.55 -6.33 -14.95
CA GLU A 238 22.42 -5.97 -13.81
C GLU A 238 23.66 -6.88 -13.70
N THR A 239 23.55 -8.17 -14.06
CA THR A 239 24.69 -9.09 -14.06
C THR A 239 25.70 -8.73 -15.16
N LEU A 240 25.20 -8.31 -16.33
CA LEU A 240 26.05 -7.81 -17.41
C LEU A 240 26.75 -6.52 -17.01
N LEU A 241 26.03 -5.57 -16.40
CA LEU A 241 26.63 -4.31 -15.93
C LEU A 241 27.70 -4.56 -14.86
N HIS A 242 27.44 -5.43 -13.88
CA HIS A 242 28.42 -5.81 -12.86
C HIS A 242 29.70 -6.38 -13.48
N ARG A 243 29.55 -7.25 -14.47
CA ARG A 243 30.68 -7.85 -15.17
C ARG A 243 31.51 -6.81 -15.92
N GLN A 244 30.87 -5.92 -16.68
CA GLN A 244 31.57 -4.86 -17.41
C GLN A 244 32.40 -4.00 -16.46
N VAL A 245 31.82 -3.60 -15.31
CA VAL A 245 32.52 -2.81 -14.29
C VAL A 245 33.73 -3.54 -13.73
N VAL A 246 33.59 -4.81 -13.33
CA VAL A 246 34.70 -5.61 -12.78
C VAL A 246 35.83 -5.80 -13.79
N GLU A 247 35.51 -6.14 -15.04
CA GLU A 247 36.53 -6.38 -16.07
C GLU A 247 37.28 -5.09 -16.46
N ILE A 248 36.59 -3.94 -16.49
CA ILE A 248 37.25 -2.64 -16.67
C ILE A 248 38.15 -2.31 -15.47
N ARG A 249 37.67 -2.52 -14.23
CA ARG A 249 38.46 -2.25 -13.02
C ARG A 249 39.72 -3.11 -12.94
N ASP A 250 39.60 -4.37 -13.27
CA ASP A 250 40.72 -5.30 -13.35
C ASP A 250 41.77 -4.83 -14.37
N ALA A 251 41.34 -4.40 -15.56
CA ALA A 251 42.24 -3.90 -16.59
C ALA A 251 42.96 -2.60 -16.17
N MET A 252 42.30 -1.73 -15.39
CA MET A 252 42.92 -0.52 -14.84
C MET A 252 43.98 -0.80 -13.75
N ILE A 253 43.83 -1.89 -12.99
CA ILE A 253 44.73 -2.23 -11.87
C ILE A 253 45.91 -3.08 -12.33
N ASP A 254 45.76 -3.84 -13.42
CA ASP A 254 46.80 -4.73 -13.91
C ASP A 254 47.99 -3.96 -14.52
N ALA A 255 49.05 -3.77 -13.73
CA ALA A 255 50.27 -3.07 -14.14
C ALA A 255 51.03 -3.71 -15.32
N ARG A 256 50.61 -4.91 -15.78
CA ARG A 256 51.18 -5.60 -16.95
C ARG A 256 50.55 -5.13 -18.27
N VAL A 257 49.50 -4.32 -18.20
CA VAL A 257 48.66 -3.89 -19.31
C VAL A 257 48.64 -2.36 -19.36
N ALA A 258 48.91 -1.79 -20.54
CA ALA A 258 48.77 -0.35 -20.76
C ALA A 258 47.31 -0.02 -21.09
N PHE A 259 46.50 0.18 -20.05
CA PHE A 259 45.11 0.61 -20.18
C PHE A 259 44.89 1.90 -19.38
N GLU A 260 45.03 3.04 -20.07
CA GLU A 260 44.72 4.35 -19.50
C GLU A 260 43.27 4.72 -19.83
N VAL A 261 42.53 5.14 -18.81
CA VAL A 261 41.13 5.53 -18.90
C VAL A 261 41.07 7.04 -18.71
N ASP A 262 40.42 7.74 -19.64
CA ASP A 262 40.20 9.18 -19.54
C ASP A 262 39.30 9.53 -18.33
N ASP A 263 39.37 10.77 -17.85
CA ASP A 263 38.62 11.23 -16.69
C ASP A 263 37.10 11.06 -16.89
N GLN A 264 36.60 11.24 -18.12
CA GLN A 264 35.18 11.03 -18.46
C GLN A 264 34.74 9.57 -18.32
N ASP A 265 35.56 8.65 -18.83
CA ASP A 265 35.30 7.22 -18.77
C ASP A 265 35.40 6.70 -17.33
N ARG A 266 36.31 7.28 -16.53
CA ARG A 266 36.43 6.97 -15.11
C ARG A 266 35.19 7.38 -14.32
N GLU A 267 34.65 8.57 -14.59
CA GLU A 267 33.40 9.03 -13.96
C GLU A 267 32.22 8.12 -14.32
N LEU A 268 32.20 7.60 -15.54
CA LEU A 268 31.17 6.71 -16.06
C LEU A 268 31.19 5.33 -15.36
N VAL A 269 32.38 4.78 -15.12
CA VAL A 269 32.58 3.56 -14.32
C VAL A 269 32.15 3.78 -12.86
N GLU A 270 32.56 4.90 -12.24
CA GLU A 270 32.16 5.25 -10.87
C GLU A 270 30.63 5.45 -10.74
N ARG A 271 29.98 5.97 -11.78
CA ARG A 271 28.51 6.10 -11.84
C ARG A 271 27.84 4.74 -11.93
N ALA A 272 28.38 3.81 -12.71
CA ALA A 272 27.89 2.44 -12.80
C ALA A 272 28.09 1.65 -11.49
N GLU A 273 29.25 1.80 -10.83
CA GLU A 273 29.51 1.24 -9.50
C GLU A 273 28.49 1.76 -8.47
N ARG A 274 28.26 3.07 -8.41
CA ARG A 274 27.26 3.67 -7.50
C ARG A 274 25.83 3.19 -7.77
N HIS A 275 25.49 2.95 -9.04
CA HIS A 275 24.20 2.39 -9.44
C HIS A 275 24.04 0.93 -8.99
N LEU A 276 25.10 0.12 -9.11
CA LEU A 276 25.11 -1.28 -8.65
C LEU A 276 25.08 -1.41 -7.12
N LEU A 277 25.83 -0.56 -6.42
CA LEU A 277 25.81 -0.46 -4.95
C LEU A 277 24.50 0.15 -4.41
N GLY A 278 23.65 0.66 -5.30
CA GLY A 278 22.30 1.09 -5.00
C GLY A 278 22.24 2.28 -4.04
N ALA A 279 23.02 3.35 -4.24
CA ALA A 279 22.93 4.55 -3.42
C ALA A 279 21.45 5.03 -3.26
N GLY A 280 20.74 4.84 -2.13
CA GLY A 280 21.10 4.21 -0.85
C GLY A 280 20.14 3.08 -0.41
N SER A 281 20.64 1.85 -0.50
CA SER A 281 20.12 0.64 0.13
C SER A 281 20.65 0.59 1.57
N SER A 282 19.88 1.14 2.50
CA SER A 282 20.07 0.94 3.95
C SER A 282 19.72 -0.50 4.34
N ASP A 283 20.49 -1.47 3.83
CA ASP A 283 20.37 -2.88 4.22
C ASP A 283 21.73 -3.59 4.04
N SER A 284 22.77 -3.03 4.66
CA SER A 284 23.95 -3.82 5.02
C SER A 284 23.84 -4.19 6.50
N THR A 285 23.18 -5.32 6.75
CA THR A 285 23.39 -6.05 8.01
C THR A 285 24.89 -6.38 8.07
N PRO A 286 25.64 -5.96 9.11
CA PRO A 286 27.03 -6.32 9.24
C PRO A 286 27.10 -7.84 9.42
N VAL A 287 27.74 -8.52 8.47
CA VAL A 287 28.18 -9.91 8.66
C VAL A 287 29.14 -9.90 9.84
N ALA A 288 28.69 -10.39 10.99
CA ALA A 288 29.55 -10.64 12.12
C ALA A 288 30.63 -11.64 11.70
N ALA A 289 31.89 -11.23 11.83
CA ALA A 289 33.04 -12.08 11.59
C ALA A 289 32.97 -13.33 12.49
N PRO A 290 33.38 -14.51 11.99
CA PRO A 290 33.43 -15.72 12.82
C PRO A 290 34.43 -15.50 13.95
N ALA A 291 33.98 -15.74 15.19
CA ALA A 291 34.81 -15.70 16.37
C ALA A 291 35.94 -16.72 16.22
N ALA A 292 37.18 -16.22 16.21
CA ALA A 292 38.37 -17.05 16.27
C ALA A 292 38.36 -17.84 17.59
N GLU A 293 38.40 -19.16 17.46
CA GLU A 293 38.76 -20.09 18.51
C GLU A 293 40.04 -19.62 19.22
N ARG A 294 39.97 -19.53 20.54
CA ARG A 294 41.15 -19.58 21.41
C ARG A 294 40.96 -20.71 22.40
N GLU A 295 41.33 -21.91 21.99
CA GLU A 295 41.84 -22.91 22.92
C GLU A 295 43.22 -22.49 23.43
N GLY A 296 43.50 -22.76 24.71
CA GLY A 296 44.86 -23.05 25.17
C GLY A 296 45.49 -22.11 26.21
N GLN A 297 45.40 -22.52 27.48
CA GLN A 297 46.51 -22.62 28.45
C GLN A 297 47.33 -21.37 28.85
N GLN A 298 47.20 -20.95 30.12
CA GLN A 298 48.25 -20.99 31.17
C GLN A 298 47.97 -20.01 32.31
N ARG A 299 47.50 -20.52 33.46
CA ARG A 299 48.14 -20.50 34.80
C ARG A 299 47.10 -20.76 35.89
#